data_AF-A0A6H1TYJ8-F1
#
_entry.id   AF-A0A6H1TYJ8-F1
#
_cell.length_a   1.000
_cell.length_b   1.000
_cell.length_c   1.000
_cell.angle_alpha   90.00
_cell.angle_beta   90.00
_cell.angle_gamma   90.00
#
_symmetry.space_group_name_H-M   'P 1'
#
loop_
_entity.id
_entity.type
_entity.pdbx_description
1 polymer ?
#
loop_
_entity_poly.entity_id
_entity_poly.type
_entity_poly.pdbx_seq_one_letter_code
_entity_poly.pdbx_strand_id
1 'polypeptide(L)'
;MKTIFKNIIFFSISFGLLGASQTAFSSDLPQADANGNYSGRTSHLYWQVTDPDPNGLNCRGDGRSGAEMNTAFYYGENVDIGGLPVRGTFQNGETFKAYGFPSGWTVTRDRQDKTWVFVDRALDAGGPKNCYVRANRNFIRPIREPQTTSQAPALPMTILLDEGVAQLIVPNRDTTQSAYGGDLRLYDVHIAKMYEVTRILCDRGWSPGVSWYYFAGGGNIDMGMFEISCREARAIASEFELSYTETTTLVYSIGERQSRTQYQEIPVLDLVGSKIPKWLDFVQTVRPVQ
;
A
#
# COMPACT_ATOMS: atom_id res chain seq x y z
N MET A 1 34.96 -42.40 68.38
CA MET A 1 35.31 -41.40 69.41
C MET A 1 35.02 -40.02 68.82
N LYS A 2 34.13 -39.25 69.45
CA LYS A 2 33.88 -37.80 69.34
C LYS A 2 33.68 -37.15 67.95
N THR A 3 32.41 -36.86 67.70
CA THR A 3 31.80 -35.63 67.15
C THR A 3 32.72 -34.43 66.92
N ILE A 4 32.55 -33.74 65.79
CA ILE A 4 32.41 -32.26 65.69
C ILE A 4 31.63 -31.95 64.40
N PHE A 5 30.44 -31.35 64.57
CA PHE A 5 29.67 -30.63 63.55
C PHE A 5 30.29 -29.24 63.34
N LYS A 6 30.35 -28.73 62.10
CA LYS A 6 30.26 -27.29 61.79
C LYS A 6 30.07 -27.00 60.29
N ASN A 7 28.94 -26.33 60.01
CA ASN A 7 28.68 -25.28 58.99
C ASN A 7 28.97 -25.61 57.51
N ILE A 8 27.95 -25.90 56.69
CA ILE A 8 27.12 -24.93 55.92
C ILE A 8 27.95 -23.95 55.09
N ILE A 9 27.94 -24.15 53.76
CA ILE A 9 27.50 -23.19 52.73
C ILE A 9 27.23 -24.01 51.47
N PHE A 10 25.96 -24.13 51.08
CA PHE A 10 25.56 -24.58 49.74
C PHE A 10 25.64 -23.37 48.81
N PHE A 11 26.62 -23.33 47.91
CA PHE A 11 26.58 -22.44 46.75
C PHE A 11 25.68 -23.08 45.70
N SER A 12 24.38 -22.77 45.77
CA SER A 12 23.44 -23.05 44.69
C SER A 12 23.79 -22.15 43.52
N ILE A 13 24.37 -22.71 42.45
CA ILE A 13 24.50 -22.04 41.16
C ILE A 13 23.10 -21.97 40.56
N SER A 14 22.39 -20.89 40.88
CA SER A 14 21.20 -20.49 40.15
C SER A 14 21.63 -20.09 38.76
N PHE A 15 21.53 -21.02 37.81
CA PHE A 15 21.58 -20.70 36.38
C PHE A 15 20.31 -19.89 36.09
N GLY A 16 20.42 -18.57 36.23
CA GLY A 16 19.39 -17.64 35.84
C GLY A 16 19.12 -17.86 34.36
N LEU A 17 17.96 -18.42 34.05
CA LEU A 17 17.32 -18.22 32.76
C LEU A 17 17.22 -16.71 32.58
N LEU A 18 18.18 -16.14 31.85
CA LEU A 18 18.03 -14.88 31.16
C LEU A 18 16.85 -15.08 30.21
N GLY A 19 15.65 -14.85 30.73
CA GLY A 19 14.49 -14.56 29.92
C GLY A 19 14.89 -13.35 29.08
N ALA A 20 15.27 -13.62 27.83
CA ALA A 20 15.35 -12.59 26.82
C ALA A 20 14.00 -11.89 26.86
N SER A 21 13.99 -10.68 27.42
CA SER A 21 12.86 -9.81 27.36
C SER A 21 12.70 -9.53 25.87
N GLN A 22 11.76 -10.23 25.24
CA GLN A 22 11.30 -9.89 23.92
C GLN A 22 10.69 -8.50 24.09
N THR A 23 11.47 -7.47 23.79
CA THR A 23 10.93 -6.16 23.52
C THR A 23 10.06 -6.35 22.29
N ALA A 24 8.77 -6.59 22.53
CA ALA A 24 7.76 -6.43 21.51
C ALA A 24 7.89 -5.00 21.01
N PHE A 25 8.39 -4.83 19.79
CA PHE A 25 8.18 -3.60 19.04
C PHE A 25 6.67 -3.52 18.85
N SER A 26 6.00 -2.82 19.76
CA SER A 26 4.62 -2.43 19.57
C SER A 26 4.60 -1.52 18.34
N SER A 27 4.07 -2.05 17.25
CA SER A 27 3.71 -1.33 16.04
C SER A 27 2.39 -0.57 16.26
N ASP A 28 2.20 0.02 17.45
CA ASP A 28 0.92 0.63 17.78
C ASP A 28 0.81 1.99 17.08
N LEU A 29 -0.24 2.09 16.27
CA LEU A 29 -0.63 3.33 15.64
C LEU A 29 -0.81 4.42 16.72
N PRO A 30 -0.49 5.69 16.41
CA PRO A 30 -0.65 6.80 17.34
C PRO A 30 -2.01 6.80 18.03
N GLN A 31 -2.02 6.89 19.36
CA GLN A 31 -3.26 7.01 20.11
C GLN A 31 -3.56 8.48 20.40
N ALA A 32 -4.84 8.85 20.26
CA ALA A 32 -5.31 10.17 20.62
C ALA A 32 -5.39 10.32 22.15
N ASP A 33 -5.17 11.53 22.65
CA ASP A 33 -5.35 11.86 24.06
C ASP A 33 -6.83 11.91 24.47
N ALA A 34 -7.09 12.25 25.74
CA ALA A 34 -8.45 12.35 26.29
C ALA A 34 -9.34 13.34 25.52
N ASN A 35 -8.75 14.36 24.90
CA ASN A 35 -9.45 15.37 24.10
C ASN A 35 -9.57 14.96 22.62
N GLY A 36 -9.13 13.75 22.29
CA GLY A 36 -9.11 13.22 20.93
C GLY A 36 -7.98 13.77 20.07
N ASN A 37 -7.05 14.57 20.61
CA ASN A 37 -5.96 15.11 19.82
C ASN A 37 -4.83 14.09 19.70
N TYR A 38 -4.26 13.97 18.50
CA TYR A 38 -2.94 13.40 18.36
C TYR A 38 -1.95 14.49 18.76
N SER A 39 -1.18 14.27 19.83
CA SER A 39 -0.35 15.31 20.45
C SER A 39 1.00 14.80 20.97
N GLY A 40 1.28 13.50 20.85
CA GLY A 40 2.54 12.86 21.24
C GLY A 40 3.61 12.93 20.15
N ARG A 41 4.88 12.68 20.52
CA ARG A 41 5.97 12.47 19.56
C ARG A 41 5.67 11.22 18.74
N THR A 42 5.30 11.42 17.49
CA THR A 42 5.06 10.34 16.53
C THR A 42 5.78 10.64 15.23
N SER A 43 6.47 9.62 14.71
CA SER A 43 7.03 9.61 13.36
C SER A 43 6.05 9.05 12.33
N HIS A 44 4.80 8.79 12.73
CA HIS A 44 3.81 8.12 11.91
C HIS A 44 3.37 9.00 10.74
N LEU A 45 3.50 8.45 9.52
CA LEU A 45 3.34 9.20 8.29
C LEU A 45 1.95 9.06 7.66
N TYR A 46 1.18 8.02 7.98
CA TYR A 46 0.05 7.64 7.13
C TYR A 46 -1.29 7.78 7.83
N TRP A 47 -2.22 8.50 7.19
CA TRP A 47 -3.47 8.91 7.79
C TRP A 47 -4.62 8.75 6.82
N GLN A 48 -5.80 8.41 7.35
CA GLN A 48 -7.06 8.46 6.62
C GLN A 48 -7.96 9.54 7.24
N VAL A 49 -8.66 10.27 6.38
CA VAL A 49 -9.69 11.24 6.76
C VAL A 49 -10.96 10.52 7.18
N THR A 50 -11.47 10.86 8.35
CA THR A 50 -12.70 10.32 8.94
C THR A 50 -13.73 11.42 9.23
N ASP A 51 -13.45 12.65 8.82
CA ASP A 51 -14.34 13.80 9.01
C ASP A 51 -15.72 13.51 8.38
N PRO A 52 -16.82 13.58 9.15
CA PRO A 52 -18.15 13.33 8.63
C PRO A 52 -18.76 14.54 7.88
N ASP A 53 -18.10 15.70 7.86
CA ASP A 53 -18.60 16.87 7.13
C ASP A 53 -18.72 16.56 5.62
N PRO A 54 -19.91 16.72 5.00
CA PRO A 54 -20.10 16.48 3.57
C PRO A 54 -19.28 17.43 2.67
N ASN A 55 -18.79 18.56 3.19
CA ASN A 55 -17.89 19.45 2.46
C ASN A 55 -16.41 19.02 2.53
N GLY A 56 -16.11 18.01 3.34
CA GLY A 56 -14.79 17.46 3.55
C GLY A 56 -13.93 18.22 4.56
N LEU A 57 -12.82 17.60 4.93
CA LEU A 57 -11.83 18.14 5.84
C LEU A 57 -10.97 19.19 5.16
N ASN A 58 -11.00 20.41 5.67
CA ASN A 58 -10.17 21.51 5.17
C ASN A 58 -8.66 21.24 5.32
N CYS A 59 -7.92 21.37 4.22
CA CYS A 59 -6.46 21.42 4.22
C CYS A 59 -5.99 22.87 4.06
N ARG A 60 -5.33 23.41 5.10
CA ARG A 60 -4.97 24.83 5.21
C ARG A 60 -3.50 25.07 5.01
N GLY A 61 -3.10 26.05 4.19
CA GLY A 61 -1.68 26.29 3.92
C GLY A 61 -1.42 27.61 3.22
N ASP A 62 -0.20 28.13 3.35
CA ASP A 62 0.28 29.34 2.67
C ASP A 62 1.12 29.04 1.42
N GLY A 63 1.23 27.76 1.03
CA GLY A 63 1.96 27.30 -0.14
C GLY A 63 3.37 26.80 0.13
N ARG A 64 3.89 26.98 1.36
CA ARG A 64 5.19 26.44 1.77
C ARG A 64 5.18 24.91 1.80
N SER A 65 6.25 24.30 1.33
CA SER A 65 6.56 22.87 1.48
C SER A 65 6.87 22.51 2.94
N GLY A 66 6.87 21.21 3.23
CA GLY A 66 7.23 20.72 4.57
C GLY A 66 8.64 21.11 5.00
N ALA A 67 9.59 21.19 4.06
CA ALA A 67 10.96 21.61 4.32
C ALA A 67 11.06 23.11 4.67
N GLU A 68 10.31 23.95 3.96
CA GLU A 68 10.20 25.38 4.26
C GLU A 68 9.52 25.61 5.61
N MET A 69 8.46 24.84 5.90
CA MET A 69 7.80 24.86 7.21
C MET A 69 8.71 24.38 8.35
N ASN A 70 9.51 23.34 8.13
CA ASN A 70 10.49 22.88 9.09
C ASN A 70 11.50 23.98 9.42
N THR A 71 11.97 24.69 8.39
CA THR A 71 12.90 25.81 8.53
C THR A 71 12.26 26.95 9.33
N ALA A 72 11.00 27.30 9.03
CA ALA A 72 10.24 28.30 9.77
C ALA A 72 10.12 27.97 11.26
N PHE A 73 9.71 26.75 11.60
CA PHE A 73 9.62 26.31 13.00
C PHE A 73 10.99 26.25 13.68
N TYR A 74 12.04 25.84 12.98
CA TYR A 74 13.41 25.82 13.49
C TYR A 74 13.89 27.22 13.90
N TYR A 75 13.52 28.26 13.15
CA TYR A 75 13.80 29.66 13.49
C TYR A 75 12.77 30.32 14.41
N GLY A 76 11.82 29.54 14.97
CA GLY A 76 10.87 30.02 15.97
C GLY A 76 9.67 30.78 15.42
N GLU A 77 9.34 30.62 14.13
CA GLU A 77 8.11 31.18 13.57
C GLU A 77 6.88 30.57 14.25
N ASN A 78 6.00 31.43 14.78
CA ASN A 78 4.77 31.02 15.44
C ASN A 78 3.57 31.14 14.49
N VAL A 79 3.25 30.05 13.79
CA VAL A 79 2.25 30.03 12.73
C VAL A 79 0.84 29.82 13.28
N ASP A 80 -0.12 30.66 12.86
CA ASP A 80 -1.55 30.43 13.08
C ASP A 80 -2.14 29.55 11.98
N ILE A 81 -1.98 28.25 12.12
CA ILE A 81 -2.43 27.28 11.11
C ILE A 81 -3.95 27.37 10.89
N GLY A 82 -4.73 27.61 11.96
CA GLY A 82 -6.18 27.75 11.86
C GLY A 82 -6.63 28.95 11.03
N GLY A 83 -5.81 30.01 10.95
CA GLY A 83 -6.06 31.21 10.16
C GLY A 83 -5.60 31.14 8.69
N LEU A 84 -4.87 30.08 8.30
CA LEU A 84 -4.39 29.93 6.93
C LEU A 84 -5.55 29.66 5.95
N PRO A 85 -5.41 30.11 4.68
CA PRO A 85 -6.43 29.86 3.67
C PRO A 85 -6.58 28.37 3.38
N VAL A 86 -7.79 27.96 3.04
CA VAL A 86 -8.07 26.59 2.57
C VAL A 86 -7.51 26.45 1.17
N ARG A 87 -6.61 25.47 0.98
CA ARG A 87 -5.92 25.18 -0.29
C ARG A 87 -6.54 23.98 -1.02
N GLY A 88 -7.36 23.21 -0.32
CA GLY A 88 -8.10 22.07 -0.81
C GLY A 88 -8.86 21.41 0.34
N THR A 89 -9.70 20.43 0.01
CA THR A 89 -10.43 19.63 0.99
C THR A 89 -10.16 18.16 0.72
N PHE A 90 -10.16 17.37 1.79
CA PHE A 90 -10.17 15.92 1.71
C PHE A 90 -11.58 15.39 1.96
N GLN A 91 -12.00 14.40 1.17
CA GLN A 91 -13.24 13.68 1.41
C GLN A 91 -13.05 12.58 2.46
N ASN A 92 -14.18 12.16 3.06
CA ASN A 92 -14.17 11.03 3.98
C ASN A 92 -13.62 9.77 3.28
N GLY A 93 -12.69 9.07 3.93
CA GLY A 93 -12.03 7.88 3.40
C GLY A 93 -10.74 8.15 2.64
N GLU A 94 -10.49 9.38 2.19
CA GLU A 94 -9.24 9.74 1.50
C GLU A 94 -8.04 9.65 2.44
N THR A 95 -6.87 9.40 1.83
CA THR A 95 -5.65 9.11 2.55
C THR A 95 -4.52 10.06 2.16
N PHE A 96 -3.62 10.31 3.10
CA PHE A 96 -2.48 11.19 2.86
C PHE A 96 -1.24 10.73 3.61
N LYS A 97 -0.10 11.17 3.07
CA LYS A 97 1.21 11.06 3.71
C LYS A 97 1.57 12.39 4.37
N ALA A 98 1.88 12.33 5.65
CA ALA A 98 2.40 13.44 6.41
C ALA A 98 3.88 13.67 6.10
N TYR A 99 4.33 14.91 6.24
CA TYR A 99 5.75 15.23 6.18
C TYR A 99 6.45 14.80 7.47
N GLY A 100 7.44 13.91 7.34
CA GLY A 100 8.33 13.53 8.43
C GLY A 100 9.38 14.61 8.65
N PHE A 101 9.17 15.49 9.63
CA PHE A 101 10.17 16.50 9.96
C PHE A 101 11.45 15.83 10.49
N PRO A 102 12.65 16.39 10.24
CA PRO A 102 13.94 15.76 10.60
C PRO A 102 14.10 15.34 12.07
N SER A 103 13.39 15.99 13.00
CA SER A 103 13.37 15.61 14.43
C SER A 103 12.40 14.46 14.77
N GLY A 104 11.85 13.77 13.77
CA GLY A 104 11.06 12.53 13.97
C GLY A 104 9.63 12.75 14.44
N TRP A 105 9.08 13.94 14.23
CA TRP A 105 7.72 14.35 14.58
C TRP A 105 6.93 14.68 13.31
N THR A 106 5.65 14.32 13.26
CA THR A 106 4.72 14.61 12.13
C THR A 106 3.55 15.49 12.54
N VAL A 107 3.36 15.65 13.85
CA VAL A 107 2.29 16.46 14.46
C VAL A 107 2.90 17.69 15.11
N THR A 108 2.32 18.85 14.85
CA THR A 108 2.70 20.13 15.46
C THR A 108 1.53 20.79 16.19
N ARG A 109 1.82 21.81 17.00
CA ARG A 109 0.83 22.69 17.59
C ARG A 109 0.98 24.09 17.02
N ASP A 110 -0.15 24.74 16.74
CA ASP A 110 -0.16 26.17 16.40
C ASP A 110 -0.16 27.04 17.67
N ARG A 111 -0.21 28.36 17.47
CA ARG A 111 -0.29 29.35 18.56
C ARG A 111 -1.51 29.25 19.47
N GLN A 112 -2.57 28.56 19.04
CA GLN A 112 -3.81 28.34 19.77
C GLN A 112 -3.82 26.99 20.52
N ASP A 113 -2.64 26.36 20.68
CA ASP A 113 -2.45 25.03 21.26
C ASP A 113 -3.23 23.92 20.54
N LYS A 114 -3.51 24.16 19.26
CA LYS A 114 -4.34 23.34 18.41
C LYS A 114 -3.40 22.41 17.62
N THR A 115 -3.69 21.10 17.56
CA THR A 115 -2.82 20.10 16.93
C THR A 115 -3.09 19.92 15.43
N TRP A 116 -2.02 19.75 14.65
CA TRP A 116 -2.07 19.69 13.19
C TRP A 116 -1.08 18.69 12.62
N VAL A 117 -1.46 18.02 11.53
CA VAL A 117 -0.57 17.18 10.71
C VAL A 117 -0.25 17.94 9.42
N PHE A 118 1.03 18.07 9.09
CA PHE A 118 1.41 18.62 7.79
C PHE A 118 1.31 17.53 6.72
N VAL A 119 0.45 17.76 5.74
CA VAL A 119 0.26 16.93 4.55
C VAL A 119 1.38 17.22 3.56
N ASP A 120 2.28 16.26 3.38
CA ASP A 120 3.26 16.27 2.28
C ASP A 120 2.52 16.10 0.95
N ARG A 121 1.71 15.05 0.86
CA ARG A 121 0.85 14.76 -0.30
C ARG A 121 -0.35 13.92 0.06
N ALA A 122 -1.48 14.16 -0.61
CA ALA A 122 -2.53 13.15 -0.75
C ALA A 122 -1.97 11.89 -1.43
N LEU A 123 -2.52 10.73 -1.08
CA LEU A 123 -2.24 9.47 -1.77
C LEU A 123 -3.27 9.20 -2.87
N ASP A 124 -4.44 9.83 -2.78
CA ASP A 124 -5.45 9.84 -3.83
C ASP A 124 -5.12 10.89 -4.91
N ALA A 125 -5.41 10.55 -6.18
CA ALA A 125 -5.02 11.37 -7.33
C ALA A 125 -5.63 12.78 -7.29
N GLY A 126 -4.80 13.80 -7.56
CA GLY A 126 -5.24 15.21 -7.58
C GLY A 126 -5.53 15.83 -6.22
N GLY A 127 -5.31 15.11 -5.12
CA GLY A 127 -5.64 15.59 -3.78
C GLY A 127 -4.72 16.71 -3.24
N PRO A 128 -5.10 17.32 -2.10
CA PRO A 128 -4.34 18.42 -1.48
C PRO A 128 -2.90 18.05 -1.11
N LYS A 129 -2.01 19.04 -1.10
CA LYS A 129 -0.61 18.92 -0.69
C LYS A 129 -0.08 20.23 -0.11
N ASN A 130 1.01 20.17 0.64
CA ASN A 130 1.66 21.33 1.26
C ASN A 130 0.68 22.16 2.11
N CYS A 131 -0.04 21.48 3.00
CA CYS A 131 -1.06 22.08 3.85
C CYS A 131 -1.22 21.29 5.15
N TYR A 132 -2.01 21.80 6.08
CA TYR A 132 -2.27 21.22 7.38
C TYR A 132 -3.71 20.77 7.50
N VAL A 133 -3.89 19.59 8.11
CA VAL A 133 -5.19 19.10 8.55
C VAL A 133 -5.22 18.94 10.07
N ARG A 134 -6.42 18.99 10.64
CA ARG A 134 -6.60 18.93 12.09
C ARG A 134 -6.21 17.55 12.63
N ALA A 135 -5.26 17.52 13.57
CA ALA A 135 -4.78 16.27 14.16
C ALA A 135 -5.66 15.83 15.35
N ASN A 136 -6.89 15.40 15.06
CA ASN A 136 -7.82 14.89 16.06
C ASN A 136 -8.60 13.69 15.50
N ARG A 137 -8.92 12.71 16.36
CA ARG A 137 -9.60 11.46 16.02
C ARG A 137 -10.97 11.63 15.37
N ASN A 138 -11.59 12.80 15.53
CA ASN A 138 -12.85 13.12 14.87
C ASN A 138 -12.67 13.42 13.38
N PHE A 139 -11.46 13.79 12.93
CA PHE A 139 -11.18 14.23 11.56
C PHE A 139 -10.25 13.28 10.81
N ILE A 140 -9.31 12.65 11.52
CA ILE A 140 -8.36 11.70 10.94
C ILE A 140 -8.12 10.52 11.87
N ARG A 141 -7.73 9.38 11.29
CA ARG A 141 -7.20 8.23 12.02
C ARG A 141 -5.85 7.82 11.43
N PRO A 142 -4.89 7.39 12.26
CA PRO A 142 -3.69 6.78 11.74
C PRO A 142 -4.06 5.46 11.07
N ILE A 143 -3.45 5.22 9.93
CA ILE A 143 -3.50 3.93 9.24
C ILE A 143 -2.07 3.43 9.15
N ARG A 144 -1.86 2.12 9.03
CA ARG A 144 -0.54 1.64 8.60
C ARG A 144 -0.22 2.29 7.26
N GLU A 145 1.06 2.40 6.94
CA GLU A 145 1.46 2.68 5.56
C GLU A 145 0.55 1.87 4.66
N PRO A 146 -0.34 2.53 3.87
CA PRO A 146 -1.05 1.84 2.82
C PRO A 146 0.06 1.08 2.13
N GLN A 147 -0.08 -0.24 2.03
CA GLN A 147 0.85 -1.03 1.26
C GLN A 147 0.81 -0.38 -0.11
N THR A 148 1.74 0.53 -0.37
CA THR A 148 2.00 0.96 -1.71
C THR A 148 2.42 -0.37 -2.30
N THR A 149 1.64 -0.83 -3.26
CA THR A 149 2.18 -1.56 -4.39
C THR A 149 3.22 -0.62 -5.02
N SER A 150 4.33 -0.38 -4.32
CA SER A 150 5.59 0.13 -4.80
C SER A 150 6.66 -0.95 -4.66
N GLN A 151 6.26 -2.14 -4.18
CA GLN A 151 7.01 -3.41 -4.10
C GLN A 151 6.16 -4.46 -3.36
N ALA A 152 4.85 -4.57 -3.65
CA ALA A 152 4.12 -5.73 -3.15
C ALA A 152 4.83 -6.97 -3.72
N PRO A 153 5.17 -7.98 -2.90
CA PRO A 153 5.87 -9.15 -3.40
C PRO A 153 5.01 -9.76 -4.50
N ALA A 154 5.63 -9.99 -5.66
CA ALA A 154 5.00 -10.65 -6.79
C ALA A 154 4.22 -11.86 -6.29
N LEU A 155 2.91 -11.89 -6.55
CA LEU A 155 2.13 -13.09 -6.22
C LEU A 155 2.70 -14.24 -7.05
N PRO A 156 2.88 -15.44 -6.45
CA PRO A 156 3.42 -16.57 -7.18
C PRO A 156 2.47 -16.90 -8.32
N MET A 157 2.94 -16.75 -9.56
CA MET A 157 2.18 -17.08 -10.76
C MET A 157 3.13 -17.49 -11.88
N THR A 158 2.66 -18.37 -12.76
CA THR A 158 3.37 -18.81 -13.95
C THR A 158 2.59 -18.36 -15.17
N ILE A 159 3.27 -17.68 -16.10
CA ILE A 159 2.67 -17.29 -17.38
C ILE A 159 3.33 -18.09 -18.49
N LEU A 160 2.55 -18.94 -19.15
CA LEU A 160 2.97 -19.67 -20.33
C LEU A 160 2.49 -18.91 -21.57
N LEU A 161 3.34 -18.77 -22.58
CA LEU A 161 3.04 -18.08 -23.83
C LEU A 161 3.24 -19.03 -25.01
N ASP A 162 2.22 -19.16 -25.84
CA ASP A 162 2.22 -20.00 -27.03
C ASP A 162 1.38 -19.36 -28.13
N GLU A 163 2.00 -18.99 -29.24
CA GLU A 163 1.38 -18.43 -30.48
C GLU A 163 0.03 -17.70 -30.31
N GLY A 164 0.03 -16.50 -29.71
CA GLY A 164 -1.19 -15.68 -29.55
C GLY A 164 -2.07 -16.05 -28.35
N VAL A 165 -1.74 -17.14 -27.65
CA VAL A 165 -2.38 -17.63 -26.45
C VAL A 165 -1.43 -17.47 -25.25
N ALA A 166 -2.01 -17.12 -24.10
CA ALA A 166 -1.33 -17.10 -22.82
C ALA A 166 -2.08 -17.97 -21.80
N GLN A 167 -1.36 -18.57 -20.88
CA GLN A 167 -1.95 -19.24 -19.72
C GLN A 167 -1.43 -18.58 -18.45
N LEU A 168 -2.35 -18.17 -17.57
CA LEU A 168 -2.02 -17.73 -16.21
C LEU A 168 -2.32 -18.88 -15.26
N ILE A 169 -1.27 -19.40 -14.61
CA ILE A 169 -1.40 -20.47 -13.62
C ILE A 169 -1.01 -19.94 -12.25
N VAL A 170 -1.94 -19.97 -11.30
CA VAL A 170 -1.73 -19.51 -9.92
C VAL A 170 -1.87 -20.67 -8.93
N PRO A 171 -1.07 -20.74 -7.86
CA PRO A 171 -1.12 -21.83 -6.89
C PRO A 171 -2.33 -21.72 -5.95
N ASN A 172 -2.88 -20.53 -5.76
CA ASN A 172 -4.00 -20.29 -4.86
C ASN A 172 -5.27 -20.99 -5.37
N ARG A 173 -5.90 -21.81 -4.52
CA ARG A 173 -7.20 -22.43 -4.82
C ARG A 173 -8.37 -21.48 -4.58
N ASP A 174 -8.31 -20.74 -3.49
CA ASP A 174 -9.30 -19.73 -3.13
C ASP A 174 -8.80 -18.36 -3.58
N THR A 175 -9.33 -17.88 -4.71
CA THR A 175 -8.96 -16.59 -5.31
C THR A 175 -9.82 -15.44 -4.78
N THR A 176 -10.73 -15.70 -3.84
CA THR A 176 -11.58 -14.68 -3.22
C THR A 176 -10.92 -14.02 -2.01
N GLN A 177 -9.82 -14.60 -1.52
CA GLN A 177 -9.04 -14.05 -0.42
C GLN A 177 -8.46 -12.69 -0.78
N SER A 178 -8.33 -11.85 0.24
CA SER A 178 -7.68 -10.55 0.13
C SER A 178 -6.26 -10.69 -0.40
N ALA A 179 -5.97 -9.97 -1.47
CA ALA A 179 -4.62 -9.70 -1.93
C ALA A 179 -3.99 -8.63 -1.03
N TYR A 180 -2.81 -8.94 -0.50
CA TYR A 180 -1.99 -8.01 0.29
C TYR A 180 -2.67 -7.44 1.56
N GLY A 181 -3.79 -8.02 2.02
CA GLY A 181 -4.53 -7.57 3.20
C GLY A 181 -5.44 -6.35 2.98
N GLY A 182 -5.69 -5.96 1.72
CA GLY A 182 -6.62 -4.89 1.34
C GLY A 182 -7.93 -5.38 0.72
N ASP A 183 -8.65 -4.47 0.07
CA ASP A 183 -9.97 -4.74 -0.52
C ASP A 183 -9.92 -5.53 -1.85
N LEU A 184 -8.76 -5.52 -2.53
CA LEU A 184 -8.55 -6.33 -3.71
C LEU A 184 -8.48 -7.80 -3.33
N ARG A 185 -9.12 -8.68 -4.12
CA ARG A 185 -8.95 -10.13 -4.01
C ARG A 185 -7.79 -10.59 -4.89
N LEU A 186 -7.28 -11.80 -4.65
CA LEU A 186 -6.30 -12.43 -5.53
C LEU A 186 -6.79 -12.46 -6.99
N TYR A 187 -8.07 -12.77 -7.21
CA TYR A 187 -8.70 -12.71 -8.53
C TYR A 187 -8.52 -11.36 -9.22
N ASP A 188 -8.75 -10.26 -8.49
CA ASP A 188 -8.71 -8.91 -9.06
C ASP A 188 -7.27 -8.52 -9.50
N VAL A 189 -6.27 -8.99 -8.77
CA VAL A 189 -4.84 -8.81 -9.12
C VAL A 189 -4.42 -9.71 -10.27
N HIS A 190 -4.96 -10.93 -10.36
CA HIS A 190 -4.68 -11.83 -11.48
C HIS A 190 -5.22 -11.26 -12.80
N ILE A 191 -6.44 -10.70 -12.80
CA ILE A 191 -6.98 -9.98 -13.96
C ILE A 191 -6.06 -8.80 -14.32
N ALA A 192 -5.62 -8.01 -13.33
CA ALA A 192 -4.70 -6.89 -13.58
C ALA A 192 -3.44 -7.36 -14.32
N LYS A 193 -2.83 -8.46 -13.87
CA LYS A 193 -1.63 -9.02 -14.50
C LYS A 193 -1.87 -9.42 -15.97
N MET A 194 -3.03 -9.98 -16.30
CA MET A 194 -3.36 -10.32 -17.70
C MET A 194 -3.37 -9.07 -18.59
N TYR A 195 -3.94 -7.96 -18.11
CA TYR A 195 -3.93 -6.67 -18.84
C TYR A 195 -2.52 -6.08 -18.96
N GLU A 196 -1.74 -6.09 -17.88
CA GLU A 196 -0.35 -5.61 -17.84
C GLU A 196 0.53 -6.35 -18.86
N VAL A 197 0.48 -7.68 -18.84
CA VAL A 197 1.25 -8.54 -19.74
C VAL A 197 0.75 -8.38 -21.17
N THR A 198 -0.57 -8.37 -21.40
CA THR A 198 -1.15 -8.19 -22.74
C THR A 198 -0.64 -6.92 -23.40
N ARG A 199 -0.61 -5.80 -22.67
CA ARG A 199 -0.08 -4.55 -23.19
C ARG A 199 1.38 -4.71 -23.65
N ILE A 200 2.24 -5.29 -22.82
CA ILE A 200 3.66 -5.47 -23.15
C ILE A 200 3.83 -6.36 -24.39
N LEU A 201 3.03 -7.42 -24.51
CA LEU A 201 3.03 -8.28 -25.70
C LEU A 201 2.57 -7.52 -26.95
N CYS A 202 1.52 -6.70 -26.83
CA CYS A 202 1.02 -5.85 -27.91
C CYS A 202 2.03 -4.80 -28.38
N ASP A 203 2.81 -4.23 -27.46
CA ASP A 203 3.89 -3.28 -27.80
C ASP A 203 5.06 -3.99 -28.51
N ARG A 204 5.13 -5.32 -28.43
CA ARG A 204 6.08 -6.17 -29.16
C ARG A 204 5.51 -6.79 -30.44
N GLY A 205 4.32 -6.35 -30.85
CA GLY A 205 3.73 -6.73 -32.13
C GLY A 205 2.71 -7.87 -32.07
N TRP A 206 2.33 -8.36 -30.88
CA TRP A 206 1.17 -9.26 -30.77
C TRP A 206 -0.09 -8.49 -31.17
N SER A 207 -0.94 -9.10 -32.00
CA SER A 207 -2.13 -8.48 -32.58
C SER A 207 -3.16 -9.55 -32.94
N PRO A 208 -4.48 -9.30 -32.77
CA PRO A 208 -5.09 -8.07 -32.26
C PRO A 208 -5.13 -7.96 -30.73
N GLY A 209 -4.66 -8.98 -30.01
CA GLY A 209 -4.73 -9.10 -28.55
C GLY A 209 -4.11 -10.41 -28.09
N VAL A 210 -4.53 -10.88 -26.91
CA VAL A 210 -4.10 -12.15 -26.31
C VAL A 210 -5.32 -12.89 -25.79
N SER A 211 -5.41 -14.18 -26.12
CA SER A 211 -6.37 -15.10 -25.50
C SER A 211 -5.73 -15.74 -24.26
N TRP A 212 -6.34 -15.57 -23.10
CA TRP A 212 -5.85 -16.04 -21.80
C TRP A 212 -6.65 -17.23 -21.31
N TYR A 213 -5.97 -18.32 -20.95
CA TYR A 213 -6.54 -19.36 -20.11
C TYR A 213 -6.11 -19.15 -18.67
N TYR A 214 -7.06 -19.02 -17.76
CA TYR A 214 -6.77 -18.78 -16.35
C TYR A 214 -7.02 -20.04 -15.52
N PHE A 215 -5.99 -20.52 -14.85
CA PHE A 215 -6.07 -21.68 -13.97
C PHE A 215 -5.67 -21.36 -12.53
N ALA A 216 -6.52 -21.74 -11.58
CA ALA A 216 -6.25 -21.66 -10.14
C ALA A 216 -5.85 -23.03 -9.56
N GLY A 217 -5.38 -23.04 -8.32
CA GLY A 217 -5.01 -24.28 -7.61
C GLY A 217 -3.87 -25.05 -8.26
N GLY A 218 -2.93 -24.36 -8.88
CA GLY A 218 -1.78 -24.94 -9.57
C GLY A 218 -2.14 -25.63 -10.89
N GLY A 219 -3.19 -25.17 -11.58
CA GLY A 219 -3.64 -25.76 -12.85
C GLY A 219 -4.89 -26.63 -12.74
N ASN A 220 -5.38 -26.89 -11.52
CA ASN A 220 -6.45 -27.86 -11.28
C ASN A 220 -7.87 -27.28 -11.33
N ILE A 221 -8.00 -25.96 -11.37
CA ILE A 221 -9.28 -25.26 -11.39
C ILE A 221 -9.30 -24.36 -12.62
N ASP A 222 -10.13 -24.70 -13.59
CA ASP A 222 -10.37 -23.85 -14.76
C ASP A 222 -11.25 -22.65 -14.37
N MET A 223 -10.69 -21.46 -14.52
CA MET A 223 -11.36 -20.19 -14.23
C MET A 223 -11.94 -19.54 -15.50
N GLY A 224 -11.72 -20.16 -16.67
CA GLY A 224 -12.23 -19.75 -17.97
C GLY A 224 -11.19 -19.11 -18.89
N MET A 225 -11.63 -18.89 -20.13
CA MET A 225 -10.87 -18.22 -21.17
C MET A 225 -11.24 -16.74 -21.23
N PHE A 226 -10.28 -15.83 -21.32
CA PHE A 226 -10.49 -14.39 -21.41
C PHE A 226 -9.86 -13.86 -22.70
N GLU A 227 -10.52 -12.93 -23.37
CA GLU A 227 -9.94 -12.24 -24.52
C GLU A 227 -9.64 -10.79 -24.15
N ILE A 228 -8.39 -10.38 -24.32
CA ILE A 228 -7.96 -9.02 -24.04
C ILE A 228 -7.35 -8.43 -25.30
N SER A 229 -8.02 -7.42 -25.88
CA SER A 229 -7.48 -6.75 -27.06
C SER A 229 -6.33 -5.80 -26.70
N CYS A 230 -5.44 -5.55 -27.66
CA CYS A 230 -4.39 -4.55 -27.49
C CYS A 230 -4.94 -3.14 -27.23
N ARG A 231 -6.14 -2.84 -27.74
CA ARG A 231 -6.82 -1.56 -27.51
C ARG A 231 -7.25 -1.45 -26.04
N GLU A 232 -7.91 -2.47 -25.52
CA GLU A 232 -8.38 -2.49 -24.13
C GLU A 232 -7.21 -2.47 -23.16
N ALA A 233 -6.16 -3.27 -23.40
CA ALA A 233 -4.97 -3.29 -22.56
C ALA A 233 -4.29 -1.92 -22.43
N ARG A 234 -4.20 -1.17 -23.54
CA ARG A 234 -3.65 0.20 -23.54
C ARG A 234 -4.60 1.20 -22.86
N ALA A 235 -5.91 1.07 -23.08
CA ALA A 235 -6.90 1.93 -22.44
C ALA A 235 -6.88 1.78 -20.92
N ILE A 236 -6.84 0.54 -20.41
CA ILE A 236 -6.74 0.24 -18.98
C ILE A 236 -5.44 0.78 -18.39
N ALA A 237 -4.31 0.59 -19.05
CA ALA A 237 -3.03 1.14 -18.59
C ALA A 237 -3.03 2.68 -18.57
N SER A 238 -3.74 3.34 -19.49
CA SER A 238 -3.89 4.79 -19.49
C SER A 238 -4.83 5.29 -18.40
N GLU A 239 -5.87 4.53 -18.08
CA GLU A 239 -6.89 4.89 -17.09
C GLU A 239 -6.39 4.74 -15.66
N PHE A 240 -5.74 3.62 -15.36
CA PHE A 240 -5.25 3.31 -14.02
C PHE A 240 -3.83 3.82 -13.77
N GLU A 241 -3.14 4.27 -14.82
CA GLU A 241 -1.72 4.63 -14.82
C GLU A 241 -0.82 3.44 -14.42
N LEU A 242 0.49 3.64 -14.52
CA LEU A 242 1.48 2.64 -14.13
C LEU A 242 2.24 3.11 -12.91
N SER A 243 2.55 2.15 -12.03
CA SER A 243 3.39 2.37 -10.86
C SER A 243 4.82 1.86 -11.12
N TYR A 244 5.29 0.92 -10.30
CA TYR A 244 6.59 0.27 -10.41
C TYR A 244 6.62 -0.85 -11.45
N THR A 245 7.81 -1.41 -11.71
CA THR A 245 7.96 -2.63 -12.50
C THR A 245 8.14 -3.85 -11.60
N GLU A 246 7.49 -4.94 -11.98
CA GLU A 246 7.60 -6.24 -11.34
C GLU A 246 8.27 -7.22 -12.30
N THR A 247 9.34 -7.89 -11.84
CA THR A 247 9.95 -8.99 -12.59
C THR A 247 8.99 -10.16 -12.66
N THR A 248 8.40 -10.36 -13.84
CA THR A 248 7.47 -11.45 -14.12
C THR A 248 8.16 -12.55 -14.91
N THR A 249 7.92 -13.81 -14.52
CA THR A 249 8.45 -14.97 -15.24
C THR A 249 7.51 -15.34 -16.37
N LEU A 250 7.98 -15.21 -17.61
CA LEU A 250 7.27 -15.63 -18.82
C LEU A 250 7.95 -16.85 -19.42
N VAL A 251 7.19 -17.91 -19.68
CA VAL A 251 7.69 -19.15 -20.27
C VAL A 251 7.17 -19.24 -21.69
N TYR A 252 8.06 -19.07 -22.67
CA TYR A 252 7.71 -19.15 -24.09
C TYR A 252 7.82 -20.59 -24.59
N SER A 253 6.77 -21.10 -25.21
CA SER A 253 6.82 -22.32 -26.00
C SER A 253 7.69 -22.11 -27.24
N ILE A 254 8.63 -23.00 -27.49
CA ILE A 254 9.49 -23.02 -28.69
C ILE A 254 9.38 -24.41 -29.30
N GLY A 255 8.28 -24.67 -30.02
CA GLY A 255 7.95 -25.98 -30.60
C GLY A 255 7.51 -27.02 -29.56
N GLU A 256 7.28 -28.25 -30.01
CA GLU A 256 6.51 -29.27 -29.25
C GLU A 256 7.12 -29.72 -27.91
N ARG A 257 8.39 -29.40 -27.59
CA ARG A 257 9.09 -29.91 -26.39
C ARG A 257 10.08 -28.96 -25.73
N GLN A 258 10.22 -27.73 -26.22
CA GLN A 258 11.18 -26.80 -25.64
C GLN A 258 10.46 -25.56 -25.14
N SER A 259 10.83 -25.13 -23.94
CA SER A 259 10.34 -23.88 -23.36
C SER A 259 11.52 -23.01 -23.00
N ARG A 260 11.39 -21.70 -23.23
CA ARG A 260 12.37 -20.71 -22.80
C ARG A 260 11.76 -19.81 -21.74
N THR A 261 12.29 -19.91 -20.52
CA THR A 261 11.99 -18.98 -19.45
C THR A 261 12.68 -17.65 -19.70
N GLN A 262 11.93 -16.56 -19.57
CA GLN A 262 12.43 -15.19 -19.60
C GLN A 262 11.89 -14.44 -18.39
N TYR A 263 12.76 -13.64 -17.78
CA TYR A 263 12.38 -12.70 -16.73
C TYR A 263 12.18 -11.34 -17.38
N GLN A 264 11.00 -10.75 -17.17
CA GLN A 264 10.65 -9.49 -17.80
C GLN A 264 10.15 -8.49 -16.79
N GLU A 265 10.64 -7.26 -16.89
CA GLU A 265 10.13 -6.13 -16.14
C GLU A 265 8.78 -5.70 -16.72
N ILE A 266 7.71 -5.96 -15.97
CA ILE A 266 6.35 -5.60 -16.37
C ILE A 266 5.90 -4.43 -15.48
N PRO A 267 5.64 -3.24 -16.05
CA PRO A 267 4.99 -2.16 -15.34
C PRO A 267 3.62 -2.59 -14.83
N VAL A 268 3.37 -2.39 -13.54
CA VAL A 268 2.09 -2.78 -12.90
C VAL A 268 1.12 -1.60 -12.85
N LEU A 269 -0.19 -1.91 -12.89
CA LEU A 269 -1.25 -0.91 -12.74
C LEU A 269 -1.19 -0.28 -11.34
N ASP A 270 -1.40 1.04 -11.27
CA ASP A 270 -1.46 1.75 -10.00
C ASP A 270 -2.83 1.58 -9.33
N LEU A 271 -3.06 0.43 -8.71
CA LEU A 271 -4.33 0.05 -8.08
C LEU A 271 -4.38 0.44 -6.59
N VAL A 272 -4.24 1.73 -6.30
CA VAL A 272 -4.22 2.27 -4.93
C VAL A 272 -5.30 3.31 -4.68
N GLY A 273 -5.67 3.48 -3.40
CA GLY A 273 -6.60 4.53 -2.95
C GLY A 273 -7.93 4.51 -3.71
N SER A 274 -8.36 5.69 -4.15
CA SER A 274 -9.61 5.90 -4.90
C SER A 274 -9.71 5.15 -6.23
N LYS A 275 -8.63 4.58 -6.76
CA LYS A 275 -8.65 3.75 -7.97
C LYS A 275 -9.17 2.32 -7.70
N ILE A 276 -9.13 1.83 -6.46
CA ILE A 276 -9.55 0.47 -6.09
C ILE A 276 -11.03 0.21 -6.41
N PRO A 277 -12.01 1.03 -5.96
CA PRO A 277 -13.42 0.79 -6.29
C PRO A 277 -13.68 0.75 -7.80
N LYS A 278 -13.04 1.65 -8.56
CA LYS A 278 -13.15 1.71 -10.01
C LYS A 278 -12.60 0.45 -10.70
N TRP A 279 -11.48 -0.08 -10.19
CA TRP A 279 -10.93 -1.34 -10.68
C TRP A 279 -11.86 -2.52 -10.39
N LEU A 280 -12.44 -2.57 -9.19
CA LEU A 280 -13.39 -3.62 -8.81
C LEU A 280 -14.64 -3.59 -9.68
N ASP A 281 -15.18 -2.40 -9.97
CA ASP A 281 -16.31 -2.24 -10.90
C ASP A 281 -15.96 -2.72 -12.30
N PHE A 282 -14.76 -2.39 -12.79
CA PHE A 282 -14.27 -2.87 -14.08
C PHE A 282 -14.15 -4.39 -14.13
N VAL A 283 -13.52 -5.02 -13.13
CA VAL A 283 -13.32 -6.47 -13.07
C VAL A 283 -14.65 -7.23 -13.12
N GLN A 284 -15.74 -6.68 -12.57
CA GLN A 284 -17.08 -7.29 -12.66
C GLN A 284 -17.64 -7.36 -14.10
N THR A 285 -17.12 -6.51 -14.99
CA THR A 285 -17.46 -6.52 -16.42
C THR A 285 -16.61 -7.53 -17.20
N VAL A 286 -15.44 -7.90 -16.69
CA VAL A 286 -14.54 -8.88 -17.32
C VAL A 286 -15.07 -10.28 -17.04
N ARG A 287 -15.60 -10.91 -18.08
CA ARG A 287 -16.15 -12.27 -18.01
C ARG A 287 -15.40 -13.21 -18.94
N PRO A 288 -15.24 -14.49 -18.55
CA PRO A 288 -14.69 -15.46 -19.45
C PRO A 288 -15.61 -15.63 -20.67
N VAL A 289 -15.01 -15.83 -21.83
CA VAL A 289 -15.68 -16.19 -23.07
C VAL A 289 -16.31 -17.57 -22.89
N GLN A 290 -17.57 -17.70 -23.32
CA GLN A 290 -18.31 -18.96 -23.31
C GLN A 290 -18.01 -19.81 -24.54
#